data_AF-A0A9X2NR70-F1
#
_entry.id   AF-A0A9X2NR70-F1
#
_cell.length_a   1.000
_cell.length_b   1.000
_cell.length_c   1.000
_cell.angle_alpha   90.00
_cell.angle_beta   90.00
_cell.angle_gamma   90.00
#
_symmetry.space_group_name_H-M   'P 1'
#
loop_
_entity.id
_entity.type
_entity.pdbx_description
1 polymer ?
#
loop_
_entity_poly.entity_id
_entity_poly.type
_entity_poly.pdbx_seq_one_letter_code
_entity_poly.pdbx_strand_id
1 'polypeptide(L)'
;MAKQVFDINTNKGAFSAAMSDEHQRNWNDERWQFQLGKPGNNYDRSREHMNFEIAKGGRVQAIDRSKNIPQKFLERCAELGIRNPDYKTDPKTGKEIPTNRITTAKIIFQGSRERMRELAFGEQKVNQTQ
;
A
#
# COMPACT_ATOMS: atom_id res chain seq x y z
N MET A 1 26.55 -4.85 5.22
CA MET A 1 25.39 -4.40 6.02
C MET A 1 24.42 -3.67 5.11
N ALA A 2 23.23 -4.22 4.86
CA ALA A 2 22.19 -3.47 4.14
C ALA A 2 21.60 -2.42 5.08
N LYS A 3 21.93 -1.16 4.85
CA LYS A 3 21.38 0.00 5.56
C LYS A 3 19.97 0.28 5.05
N GLN A 4 19.25 1.16 5.76
CA GLN A 4 17.91 1.64 5.40
C GLN A 4 17.77 1.85 3.89
N VAL A 5 16.72 1.28 3.30
CA VAL A 5 16.43 1.41 1.87
C VAL A 5 15.18 2.25 1.73
N PHE A 6 15.36 3.42 1.12
CA PHE A 6 14.30 4.27 0.64
C PHE A 6 14.16 4.01 -0.86
N ASP A 7 13.00 3.54 -1.28
CA ASP A 7 12.72 3.21 -2.67
C ASP A 7 11.51 4.03 -3.14
N ILE A 8 11.67 4.68 -4.29
CA ILE A 8 10.59 5.39 -4.98
C ILE A 8 10.42 4.74 -6.34
N ASN A 9 9.20 4.27 -6.59
CA ASN A 9 8.81 3.73 -7.88
C ASN A 9 7.59 4.48 -8.42
N THR A 10 7.75 5.09 -9.59
CA THR A 10 6.65 5.71 -10.33
C THR A 10 6.14 4.70 -11.36
N ASN A 11 4.91 4.21 -11.18
CA ASN A 11 4.28 3.37 -12.18
C ASN A 11 2.81 3.76 -12.32
N LYS A 12 2.33 3.69 -13.56
CA LYS A 12 0.91 3.85 -13.84
C LYS A 12 0.15 2.67 -13.26
N GLY A 13 -0.93 2.94 -12.52
CA GLY A 13 -1.67 1.88 -11.85
C GLY A 13 -0.85 1.14 -10.78
N ALA A 14 0.13 1.82 -10.17
CA ALA A 14 0.95 1.29 -9.07
C ALA A 14 0.13 0.67 -7.92
N PHE A 15 -1.15 1.04 -7.83
CA PHE A 15 -2.09 0.55 -6.84
C PHE A 15 -3.28 -0.14 -7.50
N SER A 16 -3.07 -1.12 -8.39
CA SER A 16 -4.18 -1.95 -8.90
C SER A 16 -5.01 -2.56 -7.76
N ALA A 17 -6.24 -2.99 -8.02
CA ALA A 17 -7.08 -3.62 -6.99
C ALA A 17 -6.37 -4.80 -6.28
N ALA A 18 -5.67 -5.64 -7.04
CA ALA A 18 -4.91 -6.76 -6.46
C ALA A 18 -3.73 -6.30 -5.57
N MET A 19 -3.01 -5.25 -5.98
CA MET A 19 -1.96 -4.65 -5.15
C MET A 19 -2.56 -3.99 -3.90
N SER A 20 -3.74 -3.39 -4.03
CA SER A 20 -4.49 -2.82 -2.92
C SER A 20 -4.84 -3.87 -1.88
N ASP A 21 -5.32 -5.03 -2.31
CA ASP A 21 -5.63 -6.13 -1.39
C ASP A 21 -4.38 -6.60 -0.63
N GLU A 22 -3.22 -6.66 -1.30
CA GLU A 22 -1.96 -6.96 -0.64
C GLU A 22 -1.55 -5.88 0.38
N HIS A 23 -1.65 -4.60 0.02
CA HIS A 23 -1.29 -3.48 0.89
C HIS A 23 -2.21 -3.35 2.10
N GLN A 24 -3.52 -3.59 1.92
CA GLN A 24 -4.53 -3.46 2.97
C GLN A 24 -4.76 -4.75 3.77
N ARG A 25 -4.10 -5.86 3.38
CA ARG A 25 -4.40 -7.22 3.85
C ARG A 25 -5.89 -7.54 3.75
N ASN A 26 -6.51 -7.13 2.65
CA ASN A 26 -7.91 -7.39 2.36
C ASN A 26 -8.05 -8.81 1.78
N TRP A 27 -7.73 -9.81 2.58
CA TRP A 27 -7.67 -11.21 2.17
C TRP A 27 -8.70 -12.04 2.92
N ASN A 28 -9.40 -12.90 2.18
CA ASN A 28 -10.23 -13.95 2.76
C ASN A 28 -9.35 -15.08 3.36
N ASP A 29 -9.98 -16.02 4.06
CA ASP A 29 -9.25 -17.12 4.71
C ASP A 29 -8.45 -17.97 3.71
N GLU A 30 -9.01 -18.25 2.54
CA GLU A 30 -8.32 -19.02 1.49
C GLU A 30 -7.04 -18.32 1.01
N ARG A 31 -7.11 -17.00 0.77
CA ARG A 31 -5.94 -16.20 0.39
C ARG A 31 -4.91 -16.13 1.50
N TRP A 32 -5.35 -16.06 2.76
CA TRP A 32 -4.45 -16.16 3.91
C TRP A 32 -3.71 -17.50 3.93
N GLN A 33 -4.42 -18.63 3.78
CA GLN A 33 -3.80 -19.96 3.75
C GLN A 33 -2.80 -20.07 2.60
N PHE A 34 -3.17 -19.60 1.41
CA PHE A 34 -2.27 -19.57 0.26
C PHE A 34 -1.01 -18.75 0.53
N GLN A 35 -1.16 -17.55 1.12
CA GLN A 35 -0.01 -16.67 1.36
C GLN A 35 0.91 -17.20 2.46
N LEU A 36 0.35 -17.83 3.51
CA LEU A 36 1.12 -18.47 4.58
C LEU A 36 1.87 -19.71 4.08
N GLY A 37 1.31 -20.46 3.13
CA GLY A 37 1.94 -21.64 2.55
C GLY A 37 2.99 -21.37 1.48
N LYS A 38 3.09 -20.13 0.97
CA LYS A 38 4.03 -19.78 -0.11
C LYS A 38 5.46 -19.58 0.42
N PRO A 39 6.45 -20.33 -0.10
CA PRO A 39 7.84 -20.21 0.34
C PRO A 39 8.38 -18.78 0.21
N GLY A 40 9.12 -18.33 1.23
CA GLY A 40 9.72 -16.99 1.27
C GLY A 40 8.81 -15.88 1.78
N ASN A 41 7.53 -16.15 2.04
CA ASN A 41 6.66 -15.20 2.74
C ASN A 41 6.85 -15.28 4.26
N ASN A 42 6.86 -14.11 4.90
CA ASN A 42 7.07 -13.98 6.36
C ASN A 42 5.83 -13.37 7.05
N TYR A 43 4.63 -13.73 6.58
CA TYR A 43 3.41 -13.20 7.16
C TYR A 43 3.03 -13.92 8.44
N ASP A 44 2.61 -13.14 9.44
CA ASP A 44 2.06 -13.63 10.69
C ASP A 44 0.67 -13.02 10.86
N ARG A 45 -0.36 -13.86 10.69
CA ARG A 45 -1.76 -13.43 10.75
C ARG A 45 -2.14 -12.92 12.15
N SER A 46 -1.51 -13.43 13.21
CA SER A 46 -1.77 -12.95 14.58
C SER A 46 -1.42 -11.47 14.74
N ARG A 47 -0.52 -10.96 13.89
CA ARG A 47 -0.01 -9.59 13.88
C ARG A 47 -0.76 -8.66 12.94
N GLU A 48 -1.77 -9.15 12.21
CA GLU A 48 -2.53 -8.37 11.24
C GLU A 48 -3.13 -7.09 11.83
N HIS A 49 -3.63 -7.17 13.07
CA HIS A 49 -4.26 -6.07 13.79
C HIS A 49 -3.31 -4.91 14.12
N MET A 50 -1.99 -5.10 13.98
CA MET A 50 -1.00 -4.04 14.16
C MET A 50 -0.81 -3.17 12.91
N ASN A 51 -1.35 -3.56 11.76
CA ASN A 51 -1.28 -2.73 10.55
C ASN A 51 -2.21 -1.51 10.68
N PHE A 52 -1.75 -0.37 10.18
CA PHE A 52 -2.49 0.90 10.22
C PHE A 52 -2.29 1.68 8.92
N GLU A 53 -3.18 2.62 8.66
CA GLU A 53 -3.01 3.63 7.61
C GLU A 53 -2.95 5.03 8.21
N ILE A 54 -2.30 5.93 7.47
CA ILE A 54 -2.33 7.36 7.74
C ILE A 54 -3.37 7.97 6.81
N ALA A 55 -4.54 8.29 7.35
CA ALA A 55 -5.64 8.91 6.65
C ALA A 55 -5.44 10.43 6.49
N LYS A 56 -6.34 11.07 5.74
CA LYS A 56 -6.37 12.52 5.50
C LYS A 56 -6.24 13.30 6.82
N GLY A 57 -5.37 14.31 6.81
CA GLY A 57 -5.03 15.10 8.01
C GLY A 57 -4.00 14.45 8.93
N GLY A 58 -3.31 13.38 8.49
CA GLY A 58 -2.27 12.71 9.29
C GLY A 58 -2.84 11.77 10.36
N ARG A 59 -4.12 11.38 10.26
CA ARG A 59 -4.78 10.54 11.25
C ARG A 59 -4.32 9.09 11.14
N VAL A 60 -3.71 8.56 12.20
CA VAL A 60 -3.42 7.13 12.33
C VAL A 60 -4.72 6.39 12.64
N GLN A 61 -5.05 5.37 11.83
CA GLN A 61 -6.23 4.52 12.05
C GLN A 61 -5.98 3.08 11.60
N ALA A 62 -6.82 2.14 12.03
CA ALA A 62 -6.84 0.80 11.44
C ALA A 62 -7.07 0.88 9.93
N ILE A 63 -6.53 -0.09 9.19
CA ILE A 63 -6.70 -0.15 7.73
C ILE A 63 -8.19 -0.15 7.38
N ASP A 64 -8.67 0.89 6.68
CA ASP A 64 -10.01 0.90 6.13
C ASP A 64 -10.05 0.04 4.86
N ARG A 65 -10.74 -1.10 4.96
CA ARG A 65 -10.95 -2.09 3.89
C ARG A 65 -12.26 -1.90 3.13
N SER A 66 -13.07 -0.90 3.47
CA SER A 66 -14.34 -0.64 2.77
C SER A 66 -14.13 -0.17 1.33
N LYS A 67 -12.94 0.40 1.05
CA LYS A 67 -12.53 0.89 -0.26
C LYS A 67 -11.10 0.49 -0.56
N ASN A 68 -10.85 0.12 -1.81
CA ASN A 68 -9.50 -0.10 -2.30
C ASN A 68 -8.78 1.23 -2.59
N ILE A 69 -7.46 1.20 -2.70
CA ILE A 69 -6.61 2.36 -2.96
C ILE A 69 -7.01 3.08 -4.27
N PRO A 70 -7.34 2.40 -5.40
CA PRO A 70 -7.91 3.07 -6.58
C PRO A 70 -9.15 3.91 -6.29
N GLN A 71 -10.10 3.38 -5.52
CA GLN A 71 -11.31 4.11 -5.14
C GLN A 71 -10.96 5.33 -4.30
N LYS A 72 -10.09 5.17 -3.28
CA LYS A 72 -9.60 6.29 -2.46
C LYS A 72 -8.90 7.37 -3.32
N PHE A 73 -8.16 6.96 -4.35
CA PHE A 73 -7.51 7.87 -5.30
C PHE A 73 -8.52 8.64 -6.16
N LEU A 74 -9.55 7.96 -6.70
CA LEU A 74 -10.60 8.60 -7.49
C LEU A 74 -11.43 9.59 -6.65
N GLU A 75 -11.76 9.22 -5.41
CA GLU A 75 -12.43 10.12 -4.47
C GLU A 75 -11.58 11.36 -4.21
N ARG A 76 -10.27 11.19 -4.02
CA ARG A 76 -9.37 12.32 -3.86
C ARG A 76 -9.31 13.21 -5.10
N CYS A 77 -9.35 12.63 -6.30
CA CYS A 77 -9.44 13.40 -7.54
C CYS A 77 -10.74 14.22 -7.59
N ALA A 78 -11.87 13.61 -7.26
CA ALA A 78 -13.17 14.27 -7.23
C ALA A 78 -13.22 15.41 -6.20
N GLU A 79 -12.69 15.21 -4.99
CA GLU A 79 -12.56 16.25 -3.97
C GLU A 79 -11.74 17.46 -4.46
N LEU A 80 -10.74 17.21 -5.31
CA LEU A 80 -9.88 18.25 -5.88
C LEU A 80 -10.45 18.86 -7.17
N GLY A 81 -11.62 18.41 -7.63
CA GLY A 81 -12.23 18.87 -8.89
C GLY A 81 -11.46 18.45 -10.14
N ILE A 82 -10.59 17.44 -10.05
CA ILE A 82 -9.81 16.92 -11.17
C ILE A 82 -10.39 15.59 -11.66
N ARG A 83 -10.37 15.40 -12.98
CA ARG A 83 -10.64 14.08 -13.57
C ARG A 83 -9.45 13.17 -13.31
N ASN A 84 -9.67 11.85 -13.34
CA ASN A 84 -8.60 10.87 -13.23
C ASN A 84 -7.52 11.18 -14.28
N PRO A 85 -6.31 11.59 -13.86
CA PRO A 85 -5.29 12.05 -14.80
C PRO A 85 -4.63 10.90 -15.57
N ASP A 86 -4.75 9.67 -15.09
CA ASP A 86 -4.20 8.46 -15.72
C ASP A 86 -5.02 8.03 -16.94
N TYR A 87 -6.24 8.53 -17.08
CA TYR A 87 -7.16 8.18 -18.17
C TYR A 87 -7.73 9.43 -18.83
N LYS A 88 -8.13 9.31 -20.09
CA LYS A 88 -8.89 10.33 -20.80
C LYS A 88 -10.05 9.66 -21.52
N THR A 89 -11.14 10.38 -21.71
CA THR A 89 -12.26 9.90 -22.51
C THR A 89 -11.90 10.05 -24.00
N ASP A 90 -11.99 8.97 -24.76
CA ASP A 90 -11.94 9.00 -26.21
C ASP A 90 -13.17 9.78 -26.73
N PRO A 91 -12.99 10.90 -27.45
CA PRO A 91 -14.11 11.70 -27.93
C PRO A 91 -14.97 10.98 -28.97
N LYS A 92 -14.45 9.94 -29.63
CA LYS A 92 -15.19 9.18 -30.65
C LYS A 92 -16.01 8.05 -30.05
N THR A 93 -15.45 7.35 -29.06
CA THR A 93 -16.07 6.12 -28.51
C THR A 93 -16.66 6.32 -27.12
N GLY A 94 -16.35 7.43 -26.44
CA GLY A 94 -16.75 7.69 -25.06
C GLY A 94 -16.01 6.82 -24.03
N LYS A 95 -15.10 5.94 -24.45
CA LYS A 95 -14.39 5.01 -23.55
C LYS A 95 -13.21 5.70 -22.87
N GLU A 96 -12.89 5.26 -21.65
CA GLU A 96 -11.64 5.66 -21.01
C GLU A 96 -10.45 4.98 -21.69
N ILE A 97 -9.49 5.77 -22.15
CA ILE A 97 -8.22 5.30 -22.70
C ILE A 97 -7.06 5.79 -21.83
N PRO A 98 -6.02 4.96 -21.64
CA PRO A 98 -4.89 5.32 -20.79
C PRO A 98 -4.11 6.53 -21.37
N THR A 99 -3.71 7.48 -20.53
CA THR A 99 -2.76 8.56 -20.89
C THR A 99 -1.29 8.16 -20.60
N ASN A 100 -0.32 8.96 -21.04
CA ASN A 100 1.09 8.80 -20.64
C ASN A 100 1.42 9.48 -19.29
N ARG A 101 0.41 9.99 -18.57
CA ARG A 101 0.62 10.63 -17.27
C ARG A 101 0.80 9.56 -16.21
N ILE A 102 1.77 9.77 -15.33
CA ILE A 102 1.97 9.00 -14.11
C ILE A 102 1.74 9.96 -12.96
N THR A 103 0.68 9.74 -12.19
CA THR A 103 0.28 10.65 -11.13
C THR A 103 0.43 10.10 -9.72
N THR A 104 0.88 8.84 -9.64
CA THR A 104 1.12 8.13 -8.39
C THR A 104 2.58 7.71 -8.28
N ALA A 105 3.15 7.87 -7.09
CA ALA A 105 4.44 7.31 -6.73
C ALA A 105 4.25 6.35 -5.54
N LYS A 106 4.90 5.19 -5.60
CA LYS A 106 5.02 4.28 -4.48
C LYS A 106 6.32 4.62 -3.75
N ILE A 107 6.20 4.99 -2.49
CA ILE A 107 7.34 5.29 -1.61
C ILE A 107 7.41 4.17 -0.57
N ILE A 108 8.53 3.46 -0.52
CA ILE A 108 8.74 2.33 0.38
C ILE A 108 9.84 2.68 1.37
N PHE A 109 9.48 2.67 2.65
CA PHE A 109 10.43 2.70 3.76
C PHE A 109 10.64 1.27 4.24
N GLN A 110 11.80 0.71 3.94
CA GLN A 110 12.18 -0.64 4.35
C GLN A 110 13.67 -0.68 4.74
N GLY A 111 14.14 -1.81 5.26
CA GLY A 111 15.53 -1.94 5.65
C GLY A 111 15.79 -3.21 6.45
N SER A 112 16.97 -3.26 7.08
CA SER A 112 17.32 -4.35 7.98
C SER A 112 16.37 -4.40 9.19
N ARG A 113 16.20 -5.60 9.75
CA ARG A 113 15.47 -5.82 11.01
C ARG A 113 15.93 -4.86 12.11
N GLU A 114 17.25 -4.68 12.23
CA GLU A 114 17.87 -3.80 13.22
C GLU A 114 17.43 -2.34 13.04
N ARG A 115 17.52 -1.80 11.81
CA ARG A 115 17.18 -0.40 11.55
C ARG A 115 15.69 -0.13 11.68
N MET A 116 14.83 -1.04 11.18
CA MET A 116 13.38 -0.89 11.32
C MET A 116 12.96 -0.95 12.80
N ARG A 117 13.66 -1.75 13.61
CA ARG A 117 13.42 -1.83 15.05
C ARG A 117 13.87 -0.55 15.78
N GLU A 118 15.05 -0.02 15.46
CA GLU A 118 15.52 1.27 16.01
C GLU A 118 14.53 2.40 15.68
N LEU A 119 13.99 2.42 14.46
CA LEU A 119 12.95 3.40 14.08
C LEU A 119 11.65 3.22 14.87
N ALA A 120 11.25 1.98 15.15
CA ALA A 120 10.00 1.69 15.85
C ALA A 120 10.08 1.89 17.38
N PHE A 121 11.22 1.57 17.98
CA PHE A 121 11.35 1.46 19.44
C PHE A 121 12.53 2.25 20.03
N GLY A 122 13.34 2.92 19.21
CA GLY A 122 14.56 3.61 19.65
C GLY A 122 15.53 2.65 20.35
N GLU A 123 16.00 3.06 21.53
CA GLU A 123 16.95 2.29 22.35
C GLU A 123 16.31 1.20 23.22
N GLN A 124 14.98 0.99 23.10
CA GLN A 124 14.27 0.02 23.94
C GLN A 124 14.79 -1.41 23.74
N LYS A 125 15.12 -2.08 24.85
CA LYS A 125 15.43 -3.51 24.90
C LYS A 125 14.15 -4.33 24.74
N VAL A 126 13.83 -4.72 23.51
CA VAL A 126 12.74 -5.67 23.22
C VAL A 126 13.28 -7.10 23.16
N ASN A 127 12.45 -8.04 23.60
CA ASN A 127 12.74 -9.47 23.52
C ASN A 127 12.82 -9.90 22.04
N GLN A 128 13.89 -10.63 21.68
CA GLN A 128 14.18 -11.01 20.28
C GLN A 128 13.90 -12.46 19.97
N THR A 129 13.55 -13.27 20.97
CA THR A 129 13.23 -14.68 20.80
C THR A 129 11.86 -14.80 20.12
N GLN A 130 11.90 -15.15 18.83
CA GLN A 130 10.79 -15.73 18.07
C GLN A 130 11.32 -16.98 17.41
#